data_AF-A0A3S3JU64-F1
#
_entry.id   AF-A0A3S3JU64-F1
#
_cell.length_a   1.000
_cell.length_b   1.000
_cell.length_c   1.000
_cell.angle_alpha   90.00
_cell.angle_beta   90.00
_cell.angle_gamma   90.00
#
_symmetry.space_group_name_H-M   'P 1'
#
loop_
_entity.id
_entity.type
_entity.pdbx_description
1 polymer ?
#
loop_
_entity_poly.entity_id
_entity_poly.type
_entity_poly.pdbx_seq_one_letter_code
_entity_poly.pdbx_strand_id
1 'polypeptide(L)' 'MTRAVAYYRVSTQRQGRSGLGIDAQRAAVARFAEAEDTAILQEFTEVETGKGADALDRRPQLTAALA' A
#
# COMPACT_ATOMS: atom_id res chain seq x y z
N MET A 1 6.73 0.17 20.70
CA MET A 1 7.02 0.55 19.31
C MET A 1 7.12 -0.65 18.38
N THR A 2 6.02 -0.94 17.69
CA THR A 2 5.98 -1.93 16.61
C THR A 2 6.58 -1.32 15.33
N ARG A 3 7.16 -2.12 14.45
CA ARG A 3 7.69 -1.64 13.16
C ARG A 3 6.90 -2.30 12.03
N ALA A 4 6.50 -1.50 11.05
CA ALA A 4 5.70 -1.96 9.93
C ALA A 4 6.15 -1.33 8.60
N VAL A 5 5.78 -1.97 7.51
CA VAL A 5 5.88 -1.44 6.13
C VAL A 5 4.46 -1.22 5.62
N ALA A 6 4.19 -0.06 5.03
CA ALA A 6 2.89 0.23 4.45
C ALA A 6 2.88 -0.03 2.94
N TYR A 7 1.85 -0.69 2.46
CA TYR A 7 1.64 -0.97 1.03
C TYR A 7 0.21 -0.56 0.65
N TYR A 8 0.10 0.36 -0.31
CA TYR A 8 -1.16 0.92 -0.79
C TYR A 8 -1.42 0.50 -2.22
N ARG A 9 -2.70 0.25 -2.58
CA ARG A 9 -3.00 -0.20 -3.94
C ARG A 9 -4.36 0.25 -4.44
N VAL A 10 -4.44 0.50 -5.75
CA VAL A 10 -5.69 0.65 -6.50
C VAL A 10 -5.67 -0.17 -7.79
N SER A 11 -6.83 -0.65 -8.23
CA SER A 11 -6.89 -1.71 -9.25
C SER A 11 -6.82 -1.19 -10.69
N THR A 12 -6.92 0.12 -10.91
CA THR A 12 -6.99 0.70 -12.26
C THR A 12 -6.19 1.98 -12.37
N GLN A 13 -5.65 2.25 -13.56
CA GLN A 13 -4.95 3.51 -13.85
C GLN A 13 -5.83 4.74 -13.61
N ARG A 14 -7.14 4.66 -13.86
CA ARG A 14 -8.08 5.76 -13.59
C ARG A 14 -8.10 6.11 -12.10
N GLN A 15 -8.14 5.09 -11.24
CA GLN A 15 -8.07 5.29 -9.79
C GLN A 15 -6.70 5.85 -9.37
N GLY A 16 -5.61 5.34 -9.96
CA GLY A 16 -4.26 5.86 -9.72
C GLY A 16 -4.16 7.36 -10.04
N ARG A 17 -4.67 7.77 -11.22
CA ARG A 17 -4.69 9.18 -11.65
C ARG A 17 -5.53 10.07 -10.74
N SER A 18 -6.60 9.57 -10.15
CA SER A 18 -7.42 10.37 -9.23
C SER A 18 -6.75 10.66 -7.89
N GLY A 19 -5.79 9.84 -7.44
CA GLY A 19 -5.14 9.97 -6.12
C GLY A 19 -6.03 9.61 -4.92
N LEU A 20 -7.33 9.91 -4.99
CA LEU A 20 -8.32 9.81 -3.90
C LEU A 20 -8.33 8.46 -3.17
N GLY A 21 -8.15 7.36 -3.91
CA GLY A 21 -8.14 6.02 -3.31
C GLY A 21 -6.87 5.73 -2.50
N ILE A 22 -5.72 6.25 -2.91
CA ILE A 22 -4.43 6.07 -2.21
C ILE A 22 -4.33 7.02 -1.02
N ASP A 23 -4.74 8.28 -1.20
CA ASP A 23 -4.68 9.28 -0.13
C ASP A 23 -5.55 8.88 1.07
N ALA A 24 -6.75 8.34 0.81
CA ALA A 24 -7.62 7.80 1.85
C ALA A 24 -6.98 6.61 2.59
N GLN A 25 -6.30 5.71 1.87
CA GLN A 25 -5.58 4.58 2.48
C GLN A 25 -4.39 5.07 3.34
N ARG A 26 -3.61 6.03 2.84
CA ARG A 26 -2.48 6.63 3.56
C ARG A 26 -2.95 7.29 4.86
N ALA A 27 -4.04 8.06 4.81
CA ALA A 27 -4.61 8.69 6.00
C ALA A 27 -5.10 7.65 7.02
N ALA A 28 -5.74 6.57 6.58
CA ALA A 28 -6.19 5.50 7.47
C ALA A 28 -5.02 4.78 8.15
N VAL A 29 -3.97 4.44 7.39
CA VAL A 29 -2.77 3.78 7.91
C VAL A 29 -2.01 4.70 8.88
N ALA A 30 -1.87 5.99 8.56
CA ALA A 30 -1.21 6.94 9.45
C ALA A 30 -1.93 7.05 10.80
N ARG A 31 -3.27 7.15 10.79
CA ARG A 31 -4.07 7.19 12.02
C ARG A 31 -3.95 5.91 12.84
N PHE A 32 -3.93 4.76 12.19
CA PHE A 32 -3.71 3.48 12.86
C PHE A 32 -2.32 3.40 13.48
N ALA A 33 -1.29 3.79 12.72
CA ALA A 33 0.09 3.75 13.18
C ALA A 33 0.33 4.65 14.41
N GLU A 34 -0.27 5.84 14.42
CA GLU A 34 -0.26 6.75 15.57
C GLU A 34 -0.96 6.13 16.79
N ALA A 35 -2.15 5.57 16.62
CA ALA A 35 -2.94 4.99 17.71
C ALA A 35 -2.26 3.76 18.35
N GLU A 36 -1.50 2.99 17.56
CA GLU A 36 -0.91 1.71 17.97
C GLU A 36 0.60 1.80 18.28
N ASP A 37 1.17 3.00 18.42
CA ASP A 37 2.62 3.22 18.60
C ASP A 37 3.47 2.42 17.59
N THR A 38 3.08 2.49 16.31
CA THR A 38 3.71 1.75 15.21
C THR A 38 4.52 2.69 14.32
N ALA A 39 5.81 2.37 14.13
CA ALA A 39 6.69 3.05 13.20
C ALA A 39 6.50 2.49 11.78
N ILE A 40 6.06 3.32 10.85
CA ILE A 40 6.09 2.99 9.41
C ILE A 40 7.50 3.24 8.89
N LEU A 41 8.21 2.18 8.49
CA LEU A 41 9.61 2.26 8.04
C LEU A 41 9.73 2.62 6.57
N GLN A 42 8.80 2.12 5.75
CA GLN A 42 8.78 2.29 4.30
C GLN A 42 7.34 2.26 3.81
N GLU A 43 7.12 2.90 2.67
CA GLU A 43 5.82 3.01 2.03
C GLU A 43 5.92 2.67 0.54
N PHE A 44 4.99 1.86 0.06
CA PHE A 44 4.93 1.40 -1.32
C PHE A 44 3.54 1.67 -1.90
N THR A 45 3.46 2.08 -3.15
CA THR A 45 2.19 2.38 -3.83
C THR A 45 2.12 1.66 -5.16
N GLU A 46 1.03 0.96 -5.42
CA GLU A 46 0.84 0.14 -6.61
C GLU A 46 -0.48 0.45 -7.33
N VAL A 47 -0.43 0.46 -8.66
CA VAL A 47 -1.62 0.58 -9.51
C VAL A 47 -1.72 -0.65 -10.40
N GLU A 48 -2.26 -1.72 -9.83
CA GLU A 48 -2.37 -3.03 -10.49
C GLU A 48 -3.57 -3.80 -9.93
N THR A 49 -4.17 -4.72 -10.70
CA THR A 49 -5.23 -5.60 -10.21
C THR A 49 -4.76 -6.49 -9.05
N GLY A 50 -5.71 -6.91 -8.21
CA GLY A 50 -5.48 -7.91 -7.17
C GLY A 50 -5.90 -9.31 -7.48
N LYS A 51 -6.45 -9.49 -8.67
CA LYS A 51 -6.98 -10.76 -9.11
C LYS A 51 -5.87 -11.53 -9.82
N GLY A 52 -5.88 -12.85 -9.68
CA GLY A 52 -4.91 -13.75 -10.29
C GLY A 52 -4.05 -14.46 -9.25
N ALA A 53 -3.53 -15.63 -9.62
CA ALA A 53 -2.56 -16.38 -8.81
C ALA A 53 -1.13 -15.85 -8.99
N ASP A 54 -0.87 -15.11 -10.07
CA ASP A 54 0.40 -14.47 -10.46
C ASP A 54 0.62 -13.12 -9.75
N ALA A 55 0.06 -12.99 -8.55
CA ALA A 55 -0.15 -11.70 -7.96
C ALA A 55 1.16 -11.08 -7.45
N LEU A 56 2.19 -11.85 -7.11
CA LEU A 56 3.52 -11.30 -6.76
C LEU A 56 4.32 -10.90 -8.02
N ASP A 57 4.17 -11.65 -9.12
CA ASP A 57 4.85 -11.35 -10.38
C ASP A 57 4.37 -10.03 -10.99
N ARG A 58 3.06 -9.77 -10.89
CA ARG A 58 2.44 -8.53 -11.41
C ARG A 58 2.57 -7.33 -10.48
N ARG A 59 2.92 -7.53 -9.21
CA ARG A 59 2.94 -6.50 -8.17
C ARG A 59 4.36 -6.29 -7.66
N PRO A 60 5.25 -5.67 -8.46
CA PRO A 60 6.64 -5.46 -8.08
C PRO A 60 6.77 -4.63 -6.80
N GLN A 61 5.83 -3.71 -6.51
CA GLN A 61 5.87 -2.94 -5.26
C GLN A 61 5.49 -3.79 -4.06
N LEU A 62 4.55 -4.73 -4.20
CA LEU A 62 4.28 -5.72 -3.15
C LEU A 62 5.49 -6.62 -2.90
N THR A 63 6.14 -7.09 -3.97
CA THR A 63 7.36 -7.90 -3.85
C THR A 63 8.48 -7.12 -3.16
N ALA A 64 8.66 -5.83 -3.50
CA ALA A 64 9.62 -4.96 -2.82
C ALA A 64 9.28 -4.71 -1.35
N ALA A 65 7.99 -4.64 -0.99
CA ALA A 65 7.54 -4.46 0.39
C ALA A 65 7.75 -5.71 1.27
N LEU A 66 7.90 -6.89 0.66
CA LEU A 66 8.08 -8.18 1.35
C LEU A 66 9.54 -8.65 1.43
N ALA A 67 10.46 -7.98 0.73
CA ALA A 67 11.89 -8.30 0.69
C ALA A 67 12.62 -7.82 1.95
#